data_AF-A0A965Y3S1-F1
#
_entry.id   AF-A0A965Y3S1-F1
#
_cell.length_a   1.000
_cell.length_b   1.000
_cell.length_c   1.000
_cell.angle_alpha   90.00
_cell.angle_beta   90.00
_cell.angle_gamma   90.00
#
_symmetry.space_group_name_H-M   'P 1'
#
loop_
_entity.id
_entity.type
_entity.pdbx_description
1 polymer ?
#
loop_
_entity_poly.entity_id
_entity_poly.type
_entity_poly.pdbx_seq_one_letter_code
_entity_poly.pdbx_strand_id
1 'polypeptide(L)'
;MNLARFPRRRYTEGPTPMEFLPRLSEIVGGPEIWIKRDDYLGFFPGGNKTRKLEFLLADALAGGADSVITCGAPQSNHCRLTLAAARKEGLECHLVIEERVAGTYSERESGNNFLFHLMGVDSIRAVPAKSDMPAEMDKTAEELKKAGKKPYVIPGGGSNAIGALGYVACADEILAQSFEKGVSFD
;
A
#
# COMPACT_ATOMS: atom_id res chain seq x y z
N MET A 1 15.81 16.36 -1.24
CA MET A 1 15.51 16.15 -2.69
C MET A 1 14.27 16.98 -3.04
N ASN A 2 14.11 17.55 -4.25
CA ASN A 2 12.87 18.27 -4.58
C ASN A 2 11.74 17.30 -4.96
N LEU A 3 10.97 16.83 -3.97
CA LEU A 3 9.84 15.92 -4.17
C LEU A 3 8.60 16.58 -4.77
N ALA A 4 8.50 17.91 -4.75
CA ALA A 4 7.33 18.64 -5.25
C ALA A 4 7.10 18.48 -6.76
N ARG A 5 8.12 18.02 -7.50
CA ARG A 5 8.01 17.70 -8.93
C ARG A 5 7.22 16.43 -9.24
N PHE A 6 6.97 15.58 -8.24
CA PHE A 6 6.26 14.32 -8.42
C PHE A 6 4.82 14.48 -7.94
N PRO A 7 3.82 14.10 -8.77
CA PRO A 7 2.43 14.07 -8.34
C PRO A 7 2.26 13.21 -7.09
N ARG A 8 1.47 13.69 -6.13
CA ARG A 8 1.20 13.01 -4.87
C ARG A 8 -0.23 13.28 -4.42
N ARG A 9 -0.98 12.22 -4.11
CA ARG A 9 -2.23 12.26 -3.34
C ARG A 9 -1.88 12.21 -1.85
N ARG A 10 -2.61 12.90 -0.99
CA ARG A 10 -2.38 12.83 0.47
C ARG A 10 -3.50 12.06 1.13
N TYR A 11 -3.15 10.95 1.78
CA TYR A 11 -4.10 10.07 2.46
C TYR A 11 -3.96 10.09 3.97
N THR A 12 -2.82 10.56 4.48
CA THR A 12 -2.60 10.82 5.91
C THR A 12 -2.47 12.32 6.14
N GLU A 13 -3.18 12.84 7.13
CA GLU A 13 -3.01 14.21 7.56
C GLU A 13 -1.72 14.34 8.39
N GLY A 14 -0.73 15.04 7.83
CA GLY A 14 0.54 15.30 8.50
C GLY A 14 1.48 14.10 8.61
N PRO A 15 2.62 14.28 9.31
CA PRO A 15 3.61 13.23 9.53
C PRO A 15 3.13 12.25 10.62
N THR A 16 3.45 10.96 10.47
CA THR A 16 3.10 9.98 11.53
C THR A 16 3.99 10.16 12.76
N PRO A 17 3.52 9.78 13.98
CA PRO A 17 4.33 9.93 15.18
C PRO A 17 5.67 9.18 15.14
N MET A 18 6.65 9.75 15.85
CA MET A 18 7.88 9.07 16.28
C MET A 18 7.85 8.98 17.79
N GLU A 19 7.78 7.74 18.30
CA GLU A 19 7.56 7.45 19.71
C GLU A 19 8.77 6.72 20.31
N PHE A 20 9.25 7.22 21.44
CA PHE A 20 10.23 6.52 22.25
C PHE A 20 9.56 5.37 23.00
N LEU A 21 10.20 4.20 23.03
CA LEU A 21 9.72 3.00 23.69
C LEU A 21 10.57 2.71 24.95
N PRO A 22 10.36 3.45 26.06
CA PRO A 22 11.24 3.37 27.24
C PRO A 22 11.29 1.97 27.84
N ARG A 23 10.14 1.31 27.98
CA ARG A 23 10.07 -0.06 28.54
C ARG A 23 10.80 -1.08 27.66
N LEU A 24 10.69 -0.97 26.33
CA LEU A 24 11.37 -1.88 25.43
C LEU A 24 12.89 -1.64 25.45
N SER A 25 13.30 -0.37 25.51
CA SER A 25 14.70 0.03 25.65
C SER A 25 15.32 -0.55 26.93
N GLU A 26 14.60 -0.47 28.06
CA GLU A 26 15.01 -1.07 29.33
C GLU A 26 15.14 -2.60 29.25
N ILE A 27 14.17 -3.29 28.62
CA ILE A 27 14.20 -4.74 28.44
C ILE A 27 15.41 -5.17 27.60
N VAL A 28 15.74 -4.43 26.54
CA VAL A 28 16.87 -4.76 25.66
C VAL A 28 18.20 -4.39 26.31
N GLY A 29 18.22 -3.41 27.23
CA GLY A 29 19.39 -3.08 28.05
C GLY A 29 20.54 -2.44 27.28
N GLY A 30 20.27 -1.85 26.11
CA GLY A 30 21.29 -1.28 25.23
C GLY A 30 20.79 0.00 24.56
N PRO A 31 20.36 -0.06 23.29
CA PRO A 31 19.97 1.13 22.54
C PRO A 31 18.65 1.74 23.04
N GLU A 32 18.48 3.04 22.79
CA GLU A 32 17.16 3.66 22.80
C GLU A 32 16.35 3.17 21.60
N ILE A 33 15.17 2.62 21.87
CA ILE A 33 14.30 2.09 20.82
C ILE A 33 13.18 3.07 20.55
N TRP A 34 13.09 3.47 19.28
CA TRP A 34 12.05 4.35 18.77
C TRP A 34 11.25 3.68 17.68
N ILE A 35 9.99 4.10 17.50
CA ILE A 35 9.12 3.61 16.44
C ILE A 35 8.53 4.76 15.62
N LYS A 36 8.62 4.63 14.30
CA LYS A 36 7.86 5.44 13.34
C LYS A 36 6.50 4.77 13.11
N ARG A 37 5.42 5.39 13.57
CA ARG A 37 4.07 4.83 13.60
C ARG A 37 3.37 4.86 12.23
N ASP A 38 3.96 4.20 11.24
CA ASP A 38 3.36 4.08 9.90
C ASP A 38 2.05 3.26 9.90
N ASP A 39 1.75 2.54 10.98
CA ASP A 39 0.42 1.97 11.22
C ASP A 39 -0.68 3.05 11.36
N TYR A 40 -0.33 4.31 11.68
CA TYR A 40 -1.28 5.43 11.75
C TYR A 40 -1.50 6.14 10.40
N LEU A 41 -0.89 5.65 9.32
CA LEU A 41 -1.17 6.17 7.99
C LEU A 41 -2.64 5.96 7.59
N GLY A 42 -3.10 6.76 6.63
CA GLY A 42 -4.47 6.75 6.13
C GLY A 42 -4.97 5.38 5.67
N PHE A 43 -6.31 5.30 5.60
CA PHE A 43 -7.10 4.09 5.33
C PHE A 43 -6.98 3.04 6.45
N PHE A 44 -7.68 3.29 7.56
CA PHE A 44 -7.69 2.43 8.75
C PHE A 44 -7.87 0.94 8.39
N PRO A 45 -7.04 0.03 8.95
CA PRO A 45 -6.03 0.26 9.99
C PRO A 45 -4.65 0.72 9.48
N GLY A 46 -4.57 1.39 8.34
CA GLY A 46 -3.37 2.09 7.88
C GLY A 46 -2.22 1.18 7.49
N GLY A 47 -1.02 1.73 7.49
CA GLY A 47 0.19 0.97 7.24
C GLY A 47 1.02 1.50 6.08
N ASN A 48 2.21 0.95 6.03
CA ASN A 48 3.33 1.50 5.29
C ASN A 48 3.16 1.58 3.76
N LYS A 49 2.21 0.80 3.19
CA LYS A 49 1.89 0.84 1.75
C LYS A 49 1.14 2.12 1.38
N THR A 50 0.45 2.78 2.31
CA THR A 50 -0.21 4.06 2.07
C THR A 50 0.77 5.10 1.54
N ARG A 51 2.00 5.20 2.10
CA ARG A 51 3.03 6.13 1.60
C ARG A 51 3.36 5.93 0.13
N LYS A 52 3.42 4.67 -0.31
CA LYS A 52 3.72 4.33 -1.71
C LYS A 52 2.53 4.65 -2.61
N LEU A 53 1.33 4.33 -2.15
CA LEU A 53 0.08 4.52 -2.88
C LEU A 53 -0.21 6.01 -3.13
N GLU A 54 0.21 6.91 -2.25
CA GLU A 54 0.10 8.36 -2.48
C GLU A 54 0.71 8.81 -3.82
N PHE A 55 1.82 8.21 -4.25
CA PHE A 55 2.47 8.52 -5.52
C PHE A 55 1.93 7.66 -6.67
N LEU A 56 1.70 6.37 -6.42
CA LEU A 56 1.18 5.44 -7.44
C LEU A 56 -0.21 5.83 -7.93
N LEU A 57 -1.12 6.23 -7.02
CA LEU A 57 -2.45 6.67 -7.41
C LEU A 57 -2.41 8.03 -8.10
N ALA A 58 -1.48 8.91 -7.72
CA ALA A 58 -1.29 10.17 -8.43
C ALA A 58 -0.85 9.94 -9.88
N ASP A 59 0.08 8.99 -10.09
CA ASP A 59 0.55 8.58 -11.41
C ASP A 59 -0.56 7.92 -12.24
N ALA A 60 -1.34 7.02 -11.64
CA ALA A 60 -2.49 6.38 -12.29
C ALA A 60 -3.53 7.41 -12.75
N LEU A 61 -3.89 8.37 -11.89
CA LEU A 61 -4.83 9.44 -12.22
C LEU A 61 -4.28 10.38 -13.31
N ALA A 62 -2.99 10.72 -13.25
CA ALA A 62 -2.35 11.53 -14.30
C ALA A 62 -2.35 10.83 -15.66
N GLY A 63 -2.25 9.50 -15.68
CA GLY A 63 -2.40 8.67 -16.86
C GLY A 63 -3.85 8.47 -17.34
N GLY A 64 -4.84 9.01 -16.62
CA GLY A 64 -6.25 8.86 -16.93
C GLY A 64 -6.76 7.43 -16.74
N ALA A 65 -6.19 6.69 -15.79
CA ALA A 65 -6.67 5.37 -15.42
C ALA A 65 -8.07 5.46 -14.80
N ASP A 66 -8.91 4.46 -15.09
CA ASP A 66 -10.25 4.29 -14.51
C ASP A 66 -10.33 3.09 -13.56
N SER A 67 -9.27 2.28 -13.54
CA SER A 67 -9.20 1.02 -12.82
C SER A 67 -7.75 0.76 -12.40
N VAL A 68 -7.55 0.12 -11.25
CA VAL A 68 -6.24 -0.33 -10.77
C VAL A 68 -6.24 -1.84 -10.56
N ILE A 69 -5.10 -2.46 -10.84
CA ILE A 69 -4.87 -3.89 -10.62
C ILE A 69 -3.71 -4.04 -9.65
N THR A 70 -3.83 -4.92 -8.67
CA THR A 70 -2.69 -5.31 -7.86
C THR A 70 -2.77 -6.76 -7.41
N CYS A 71 -1.72 -7.23 -6.72
CA CYS A 71 -1.65 -8.60 -6.25
C CYS A 71 -1.19 -8.74 -4.79
N GLY A 72 -1.50 -9.89 -4.21
CA GLY A 72 -1.07 -10.26 -2.86
C GLY A 72 -1.63 -11.61 -2.41
N ALA A 73 -1.41 -11.95 -1.15
CA ALA A 73 -2.05 -13.12 -0.52
C ALA A 73 -3.47 -12.78 -0.01
N PRO A 74 -4.29 -13.77 0.41
CA PRO A 74 -5.66 -13.54 0.89
C PRO A 74 -5.78 -12.48 2.01
N GLN A 75 -4.78 -12.37 2.88
CA GLN A 75 -4.73 -11.40 3.97
C GLN A 75 -3.83 -10.18 3.66
N SER A 76 -3.67 -9.83 2.38
CA SER A 76 -2.75 -8.77 1.96
C SER A 76 -3.17 -7.38 2.43
N ASN A 77 -2.37 -6.79 3.33
CA ASN A 77 -2.49 -5.38 3.70
C ASN A 77 -2.31 -4.44 2.48
N HIS A 78 -1.50 -4.85 1.50
CA HIS A 78 -1.31 -4.05 0.29
C HIS A 78 -2.60 -4.00 -0.54
N CYS A 79 -3.23 -5.15 -0.79
CA CYS A 79 -4.50 -5.20 -1.52
C CYS A 79 -5.57 -4.37 -0.81
N ARG A 80 -5.64 -4.47 0.53
CA ARG A 80 -6.59 -3.68 1.33
C ARG A 80 -6.40 -2.17 1.10
N LEU A 81 -5.15 -1.71 1.23
CA LEU A 81 -4.82 -0.30 1.12
C LEU A 81 -4.98 0.22 -0.32
N THR A 82 -4.63 -0.60 -1.32
CA THR A 82 -4.85 -0.26 -2.74
C THR A 82 -6.34 -0.11 -3.04
N LEU A 83 -7.18 -1.03 -2.56
CA LEU A 83 -8.63 -0.95 -2.72
C LEU A 83 -9.23 0.26 -2.00
N ALA A 84 -8.81 0.55 -0.77
CA ALA A 84 -9.26 1.73 -0.05
C ALA A 84 -8.88 3.03 -0.78
N ALA A 85 -7.66 3.10 -1.31
CA ALA A 85 -7.20 4.25 -2.10
C ALA A 85 -7.98 4.37 -3.42
N ALA A 86 -8.19 3.27 -4.14
CA ALA A 86 -8.99 3.25 -5.37
C ALA A 86 -10.42 3.75 -5.13
N ARG A 87 -11.08 3.24 -4.07
CA ARG A 87 -12.42 3.70 -3.68
C ARG A 87 -12.46 5.19 -3.33
N LYS A 88 -11.43 5.70 -2.65
CA LYS A 88 -11.30 7.13 -2.33
C LYS A 88 -11.18 8.01 -3.58
N GLU A 89 -10.52 7.52 -4.62
CA GLU A 89 -10.27 8.25 -5.88
C GLU A 89 -11.31 7.96 -6.97
N GLY A 90 -12.31 7.12 -6.70
CA GLY A 90 -13.35 6.76 -7.68
C GLY A 90 -12.88 5.80 -8.78
N LEU A 91 -11.87 4.98 -8.50
CA LEU A 91 -11.34 3.97 -9.43
C LEU A 91 -11.93 2.59 -9.10
N GLU A 92 -12.08 1.76 -10.13
CA GLU A 92 -12.29 0.31 -9.95
C GLU A 92 -11.00 -0.33 -9.42
N CYS A 93 -11.11 -1.40 -8.65
CA CYS A 93 -9.99 -2.14 -8.10
C CYS A 93 -10.17 -3.65 -8.27
N HIS A 94 -9.21 -4.24 -8.97
CA HIS A 94 -9.15 -5.66 -9.28
C HIS A 94 -7.95 -6.30 -8.59
N LEU A 95 -8.18 -7.37 -7.85
CA LEU A 95 -7.17 -8.04 -7.05
C LEU A 95 -6.83 -9.40 -7.65
N VAL A 96 -5.53 -9.67 -7.84
CA VAL A 96 -5.02 -11.02 -8.12
C VAL A 96 -4.46 -11.61 -6.83
N ILE A 97 -5.13 -12.62 -6.29
CA ILE A 97 -4.83 -13.21 -4.99
C ILE A 97 -4.11 -14.54 -5.17
N GLU A 98 -2.86 -14.60 -4.73
CA GLU A 98 -2.09 -15.83 -4.71
C GLU A 98 -2.47 -16.66 -3.48
N GLU A 99 -3.06 -17.82 -3.71
CA GLU A 99 -3.33 -18.81 -2.68
C GLU A 99 -2.04 -19.57 -2.31
N ARG A 100 -1.18 -18.93 -1.51
CA ARG A 100 0.14 -19.47 -1.11
C ARG A 100 0.08 -20.82 -0.41
N VAL A 101 -1.03 -21.12 0.23
CA VAL A 101 -1.33 -22.43 0.83
C VAL A 101 -2.65 -22.88 0.23
N ALA A 102 -2.63 -23.97 -0.53
CA ALA A 102 -3.82 -24.45 -1.25
C ALA A 102 -5.03 -24.64 -0.32
N GLY A 103 -6.20 -24.19 -0.76
CA GLY A 103 -7.46 -24.29 0.00
C GLY A 103 -7.61 -23.31 1.16
N THR A 104 -6.81 -22.23 1.22
CA THR A 104 -6.90 -21.21 2.27
C THR A 104 -7.59 -19.91 1.84
N TYR A 105 -7.84 -19.72 0.55
CA TYR A 105 -8.69 -18.62 0.09
C TYR A 105 -10.16 -18.98 0.27
N SER A 106 -10.89 -18.14 0.99
CA SER A 106 -12.33 -18.23 1.13
C SER A 106 -12.90 -16.81 1.21
N GLU A 107 -13.98 -16.55 0.47
CA GLU A 107 -14.68 -15.26 0.50
C GLU A 107 -15.25 -14.93 1.89
N ARG A 108 -15.43 -15.94 2.74
CA ARG A 108 -15.95 -15.80 4.11
C ARG A 108 -14.84 -15.62 5.16
N GLU A 109 -13.58 -15.53 4.73
CA GLU A 109 -12.47 -15.29 5.64
C GLU A 109 -12.56 -13.91 6.31
N SER A 110 -12.14 -13.85 7.57
CA SER A 110 -12.07 -12.62 8.36
C SER A 110 -10.92 -11.70 7.92
N GLY A 111 -10.66 -10.62 8.65
CA GLY A 111 -9.50 -9.77 8.43
C GLY A 111 -9.55 -8.98 7.12
N ASN A 112 -8.43 -8.91 6.40
CA ASN A 112 -8.32 -8.12 5.17
C ASN A 112 -9.24 -8.64 4.06
N ASN A 113 -9.45 -9.95 3.95
CA ASN A 113 -10.36 -10.51 2.94
C ASN A 113 -11.80 -10.00 3.14
N PHE A 114 -12.31 -10.08 4.38
CA PHE A 114 -13.59 -9.48 4.75
C PHE A 114 -13.64 -7.99 4.38
N LEU A 115 -12.57 -7.23 4.66
CA LEU A 115 -12.50 -5.81 4.31
C LEU A 115 -12.49 -5.56 2.80
N PHE A 116 -11.97 -6.48 1.97
CA PHE A 116 -12.06 -6.35 0.51
C PHE A 116 -13.51 -6.33 0.05
N HIS A 117 -14.30 -7.29 0.53
CA HIS A 117 -15.72 -7.36 0.20
C HIS A 117 -16.53 -6.22 0.83
N LEU A 118 -16.21 -5.82 2.07
CA LEU A 118 -16.89 -4.70 2.73
C LEU A 118 -16.70 -3.36 2.00
N MET A 119 -15.50 -3.11 1.45
CA MET A 119 -15.22 -1.95 0.60
C MET A 119 -15.69 -2.13 -0.86
N GLY A 120 -16.29 -3.30 -1.16
CA GLY A 120 -16.90 -3.63 -2.43
C GLY A 120 -15.91 -3.84 -3.56
N VAL A 121 -14.82 -4.59 -3.40
CA VAL A 121 -13.88 -4.94 -4.48
C VAL A 121 -14.58 -5.30 -5.82
N ASP A 122 -14.07 -4.82 -6.96
CA ASP A 122 -14.72 -5.04 -8.27
C ASP A 122 -14.49 -6.45 -8.81
N SER A 123 -13.29 -7.01 -8.62
CA SER A 123 -13.05 -8.44 -8.84
C SER A 123 -11.89 -8.98 -8.03
N ILE A 124 -11.98 -10.27 -7.70
CA ILE A 124 -10.87 -11.07 -7.16
C ILE A 124 -10.61 -12.24 -8.11
N ARG A 125 -9.37 -12.36 -8.57
CA ARG A 125 -8.86 -13.55 -9.27
C ARG A 125 -7.95 -14.31 -8.32
N ALA A 126 -8.45 -15.39 -7.74
CA ALA A 126 -7.62 -16.31 -6.97
C ALA A 126 -6.79 -17.20 -7.92
N VAL A 127 -5.48 -17.30 -7.68
CA VAL A 127 -4.55 -18.12 -8.46
C VAL A 127 -3.74 -19.02 -7.53
N PRO A 128 -3.29 -20.21 -7.98
CA PRO A 128 -2.50 -21.11 -7.14
C PRO A 128 -1.17 -20.50 -6.66
N ALA A 129 -0.60 -21.08 -5.60
CA ALA A 129 0.75 -20.76 -5.16
C ALA A 129 1.77 -20.90 -6.31
N LYS A 130 2.76 -19.99 -6.35
CA LYS A 130 3.84 -19.96 -7.35
C LYS A 130 3.37 -19.61 -8.76
N SER A 131 2.15 -19.11 -8.93
CA SER A 131 1.74 -18.48 -10.18
C SER A 131 2.65 -17.30 -10.53
N ASP A 132 2.82 -17.05 -11.82
CA ASP A 132 3.48 -15.85 -12.33
C ASP A 132 2.56 -14.64 -12.12
N MET A 133 2.68 -14.01 -10.95
CA MET A 133 1.80 -12.92 -10.54
C MET A 133 1.84 -11.71 -11.50
N PRO A 134 3.00 -11.26 -12.02
CA PRO A 134 3.05 -10.31 -13.12
C PRO A 134 2.20 -10.73 -14.32
N ALA A 135 2.36 -11.95 -14.83
CA ALA A 135 1.60 -12.43 -15.98
C ALA A 135 0.08 -12.51 -15.68
N GLU A 136 -0.33 -12.86 -14.46
CA GLU A 136 -1.74 -12.89 -14.07
C GLU A 136 -2.37 -11.49 -13.95
N MET A 137 -1.60 -10.51 -13.47
CA MET A 137 -2.03 -9.11 -13.50
C MET A 137 -2.14 -8.58 -14.95
N ASP A 138 -1.19 -8.93 -15.82
CA ASP A 138 -1.24 -8.55 -17.23
C ASP A 138 -2.44 -9.16 -17.95
N LYS A 139 -2.77 -10.44 -17.69
CA LYS A 139 -4.01 -11.05 -18.20
C LYS A 139 -5.25 -10.27 -17.78
N THR A 140 -5.32 -9.88 -16.50
CA THR A 140 -6.43 -9.06 -15.96
C THR A 140 -6.48 -7.69 -16.65
N ALA A 141 -5.32 -7.07 -16.90
CA ALA A 141 -5.22 -5.79 -17.61
C ALA A 141 -5.72 -5.90 -19.05
N GLU A 142 -5.34 -6.95 -19.78
CA GLU A 142 -5.79 -7.17 -21.15
C GLU A 142 -7.30 -7.43 -21.25
N GLU A 143 -7.89 -8.12 -20.28
CA GLU A 143 -9.35 -8.29 -20.20
C GLU A 143 -10.08 -6.96 -19.98
N LEU A 144 -9.59 -6.12 -19.07
CA LEU A 144 -10.17 -4.80 -18.81
C LEU A 144 -10.02 -3.87 -20.02
N LYS A 145 -8.86 -3.87 -20.69
CA LYS A 145 -8.66 -3.10 -21.93
C LYS A 145 -9.64 -3.53 -23.02
N LYS A 146 -9.90 -4.84 -23.18
CA LYS A 146 -10.91 -5.35 -24.13
C LYS A 146 -12.33 -4.91 -23.77
N ALA A 147 -12.60 -4.68 -22.48
CA ALA A 147 -13.85 -4.11 -21.99
C ALA A 147 -13.90 -2.56 -22.09
N GLY A 148 -12.90 -1.92 -22.73
CA GLY A 148 -12.86 -0.48 -22.94
C GLY A 148 -12.32 0.34 -21.75
N LYS A 149 -11.74 -0.33 -20.75
CA LYS A 149 -11.15 0.31 -19.57
C LYS A 149 -9.69 0.73 -19.78
N LYS A 150 -9.18 1.54 -18.87
CA LYS A 150 -7.78 2.00 -18.80
C LYS A 150 -7.14 1.55 -17.49
N PRO A 151 -6.73 0.26 -17.38
CA PRO A 151 -6.17 -0.26 -16.15
C PRO A 151 -4.74 0.23 -15.89
N TYR A 152 -4.45 0.52 -14.63
CA TYR A 152 -3.10 0.77 -14.12
C TYR A 152 -2.63 -0.37 -13.21
N VAL A 153 -1.52 -1.02 -13.56
CA VAL A 153 -0.98 -2.16 -12.80
C VAL A 153 -0.04 -1.66 -11.70
N ILE A 154 -0.40 -1.94 -10.45
CA ILE A 154 0.42 -1.70 -9.26
C ILE A 154 1.09 -3.02 -8.86
N PRO A 155 2.43 -3.15 -8.99
CA PRO A 155 3.12 -4.38 -8.64
C PRO A 155 2.98 -4.68 -7.14
N GLY A 156 3.10 -5.95 -6.78
CA GLY A 156 2.97 -6.41 -5.40
C GLY A 156 3.73 -5.55 -4.39
N GLY A 157 3.01 -5.00 -3.42
CA GLY A 157 3.54 -4.13 -2.38
C GLY A 157 3.89 -2.71 -2.82
N GLY A 158 3.51 -2.31 -4.04
CA GLY A 158 3.87 -1.01 -4.64
C GLY A 158 5.37 -0.85 -4.85
N SER A 159 6.10 -1.95 -5.04
CA SER A 159 7.57 -1.97 -5.05
C SER A 159 8.12 -1.65 -6.44
N ASN A 160 8.06 -0.38 -6.83
CA ASN A 160 8.68 0.15 -8.04
C ASN A 160 9.30 1.53 -7.75
N ALA A 161 9.89 2.17 -8.78
CA ALA A 161 10.54 3.47 -8.65
C ALA A 161 9.60 4.58 -8.15
N ILE A 162 8.34 4.59 -8.59
CA ILE A 162 7.34 5.59 -8.17
C ILE A 162 6.93 5.36 -6.73
N GLY A 163 6.61 4.11 -6.35
CA GLY A 163 6.25 3.76 -4.99
C GLY A 163 7.37 4.02 -3.98
N ALA A 164 8.64 3.92 -4.40
CA ALA A 164 9.79 4.26 -3.56
C ALA A 164 9.79 5.73 -3.11
N LEU A 165 9.21 6.65 -3.89
CA LEU A 165 9.08 8.07 -3.52
C LEU A 165 8.34 8.26 -2.19
N GLY A 166 7.41 7.36 -1.85
CA GLY A 166 6.72 7.35 -0.57
C GLY A 166 7.68 7.28 0.63
N TYR A 167 8.77 6.54 0.49
CA TYR A 167 9.78 6.40 1.55
C TYR A 167 10.92 7.40 1.44
N VAL A 168 11.17 7.98 0.26
CA VAL A 168 11.98 9.19 0.16
C VAL A 168 11.31 10.33 0.94
N ALA A 169 9.99 10.49 0.79
CA ALA A 169 9.21 11.44 1.59
C ALA A 169 9.23 11.11 3.09
N CYS A 170 9.22 9.82 3.45
CA CYS A 170 9.35 9.38 4.85
C CYS A 170 10.72 9.74 5.44
N ALA A 171 11.80 9.64 4.66
CA ALA A 171 13.12 10.05 5.12
C ALA A 171 13.19 11.57 5.39
N ASP A 172 12.67 12.40 4.48
CA ASP A 172 12.55 13.85 4.70
C ASP A 172 11.69 14.16 5.95
N GLU A 173 10.62 13.40 6.16
CA GLU A 173 9.75 13.49 7.34
C GLU A 173 10.49 13.15 8.64
N ILE A 174 11.25 12.05 8.66
CA ILE A 174 12.07 11.64 9.82
C ILE A 174 13.11 12.72 10.12
N LEU A 175 13.83 13.24 9.13
CA LEU A 175 14.85 14.27 9.34
C LEU A 175 14.25 15.55 9.97
N ALA A 176 13.08 15.99 9.50
CA ALA A 176 12.39 17.12 10.08
C ALA A 176 11.95 16.84 11.53
N GLN A 177 11.36 15.67 11.79
CA GLN A 177 10.91 15.28 13.13
C GLN A 177 12.07 15.10 14.12
N SER A 178 13.20 14.56 13.66
CA SER A 178 14.44 14.42 14.43
C SER A 178 14.97 15.78 14.89
N PHE A 179 14.99 16.77 13.99
CA PHE A 179 15.40 18.13 14.32
C PHE A 179 14.47 18.77 15.36
N GLU A 180 13.16 18.72 15.14
CA GLU A 180 12.15 19.27 16.07
C GLU A 180 12.20 18.62 17.47
N LYS A 181 12.54 17.33 17.53
CA LYS A 181 12.64 16.58 18.79
C LYS A 181 14.02 16.69 19.46
N GLY A 182 15.04 17.20 18.77
CA GLY A 182 16.42 17.20 19.25
C GLY A 182 17.01 15.80 19.40
N VAL A 183 16.59 14.84 18.55
CA VAL A 183 17.05 13.44 18.58
C VAL A 183 17.83 13.13 17.31
N SER A 184 19.01 12.52 17.44
CA SER A 184 19.78 11.98 16.32
C SER A 184 19.64 10.46 16.31
N PHE A 185 19.27 9.89 15.16
CA PHE A 185 19.21 8.44 14.99
C PHE A 185 20.49 7.93 14.33
N ASP A 186 21.02 6.83 14.85
CA ASP A 186 22.22 6.15 14.33
C ASP A 186 21.95 5.41 13.00
#